data_AF-A0A0L0B354-F1
#
_entry.id   AF-A0A0L0B354-F1
#
_cell.length_a   1.000
_cell.length_b   1.000
_cell.length_c   1.000
_cell.angle_alpha   90.00
_cell.angle_beta   90.00
_cell.angle_gamma   90.00
#
_symmetry.space_group_name_H-M   'P 1'
#
loop_
_entity.id
_entity.type
_entity.pdbx_description
1 polymer ?
#
loop_
_entity_poly.entity_id
_entity_poly.type
_entity_poly.pdbx_seq_one_letter_code
_entity_poly.pdbx_strand_id
1 'polypeptide(L)'
;MQIVEVNVGFALRRDIHVISQRMLTLDLRALEEAGLVKRTVLPTVPVTVEYELTADGRRLEPVVEVMKHFGPWVKGRECGIAKRPSRLRGRPQVK
;
A
#
# COMPACT_ATOMS: atom_id res chain seq x y z
N MET A 1 3.85 14.39 -24.15
CA MET A 1 4.52 15.19 -23.10
C MET A 1 3.59 15.11 -21.89
N GLN A 2 3.76 14.27 -20.88
CA GLN A 2 4.93 13.85 -20.09
C GLN A 2 5.01 12.31 -20.01
N ILE A 3 6.15 11.67 -20.28
CA ILE A 3 7.16 11.19 -19.31
C ILE A 3 6.55 10.50 -18.08
N VAL A 4 6.69 9.17 -18.02
CA VAL A 4 7.10 8.47 -16.79
C VAL A 4 7.75 7.13 -17.17
N GLU A 5 9.08 7.10 -17.21
CA GLU A 5 9.84 5.87 -16.98
C GLU A 5 9.50 5.40 -15.56
N VAL A 6 8.94 4.20 -15.38
CA VAL A 6 8.80 3.69 -14.01
C VAL A 6 8.97 2.19 -13.89
N ASN A 7 10.10 1.84 -13.30
CA ASN A 7 10.40 0.56 -12.70
C ASN A 7 9.48 0.36 -11.46
N VAL A 8 8.26 -0.13 -11.69
CA VAL A 8 7.11 0.05 -10.77
C VAL A 8 7.31 -0.62 -9.41
N GLY A 9 8.03 -1.76 -9.32
CA GLY A 9 8.25 -2.45 -8.04
C GLY A 9 9.08 -1.66 -7.01
N PHE A 10 10.09 -0.91 -7.46
CA PHE A 10 10.92 -0.08 -6.57
C PHE A 10 10.36 1.34 -6.43
N ALA A 11 9.70 1.87 -7.47
CA ALA A 11 9.09 3.19 -7.45
C ALA A 11 7.85 3.25 -6.55
N LEU A 12 6.96 2.25 -6.58
CA LEU A 12 5.80 2.19 -5.67
C LEU A 12 6.22 2.16 -4.20
N ARG A 13 7.35 1.51 -3.89
CA ARG A 13 7.90 1.53 -2.53
C ARG A 13 8.44 2.91 -2.14
N ARG A 14 8.99 3.69 -3.08
CA ARG A 14 9.39 5.08 -2.81
C ARG A 14 8.18 5.96 -2.51
N ASP A 15 7.06 5.77 -3.19
CA ASP A 15 5.87 6.56 -2.92
C ASP A 15 5.15 6.09 -1.64
N ILE A 16 5.22 4.79 -1.33
CA ILE A 16 4.63 4.19 -0.14
C ILE A 16 5.75 3.83 0.86
N HIS A 17 6.26 4.83 1.57
CA HIS A 17 7.39 4.71 2.51
C HIS A 17 7.21 3.69 3.65
N VAL A 18 5.98 3.21 3.90
CA VAL A 18 5.62 2.45 5.10
C VAL A 18 5.53 0.93 4.86
N ILE A 19 5.52 0.45 3.61
CA ILE A 19 5.33 -0.97 3.31
C ILE A 19 6.64 -1.71 3.04
N SER A 20 6.75 -2.94 3.56
CA SER A 20 7.89 -3.81 3.25
C SER A 20 7.82 -4.34 1.82
N GLN A 21 8.98 -4.61 1.20
CA GLN A 21 9.05 -5.14 -0.16
C GLN A 21 8.35 -6.51 -0.30
N ARG A 22 8.44 -7.34 0.74
CA ARG A 22 7.74 -8.64 0.78
C ARG A 22 6.22 -8.43 0.77
N MET A 23 5.72 -7.48 1.57
CA MET A 23 4.29 -7.17 1.62
C MET A 23 3.78 -6.65 0.27
N LEU A 24 4.50 -5.69 -0.33
CA LEU A 24 4.15 -5.16 -1.65
C LEU A 24 4.07 -6.26 -2.72
N THR A 25 5.01 -7.21 -2.69
CA THR A 25 5.00 -8.34 -3.64
C THR A 25 3.80 -9.26 -3.42
N LEU A 26 3.43 -9.51 -2.17
CA LEU A 26 2.26 -10.33 -1.83
C LEU A 26 0.97 -9.64 -2.26
N ASP A 27 0.83 -8.34 -1.98
CA ASP A 27 -0.35 -7.56 -2.33
C ASP A 27 -0.50 -7.47 -3.87
N LEU A 28 0.59 -7.22 -4.60
CA LEU A 28 0.55 -7.19 -6.07
C LEU A 28 0.17 -8.54 -6.68
N ARG A 29 0.65 -9.66 -6.12
CA ARG A 29 0.23 -11.01 -6.55
C ARG A 29 -1.25 -11.26 -6.29
N ALA A 30 -1.75 -10.88 -5.12
CA ALA A 30 -3.17 -11.01 -4.80
C ALA A 30 -4.04 -10.19 -5.77
N LEU A 31 -3.61 -8.98 -6.12
CA LEU A 31 -4.31 -8.13 -7.10
C LEU A 31 -4.22 -8.67 -8.54
N GLU A 32 -3.12 -9.33 -8.89
CA GLU A 32 -2.96 -10.04 -10.17
C GLU A 32 -3.89 -11.25 -10.25
N GLU A 33 -3.93 -12.08 -9.21
CA GLU A 33 -4.85 -13.23 -9.10
C GLU A 33 -6.32 -12.80 -9.12
N ALA A 34 -6.65 -11.65 -8.55
CA ALA A 34 -7.98 -11.06 -8.61
C ALA A 34 -8.31 -10.42 -9.99
N GLY A 35 -7.37 -10.38 -10.94
CA GLY A 35 -7.56 -9.80 -12.26
C GLY A 35 -7.63 -8.27 -12.28
N LEU A 36 -7.24 -7.61 -11.19
CA LEU A 36 -7.30 -6.15 -11.03
C LEU A 36 -6.01 -5.47 -11.50
N VAL A 37 -4.89 -6.20 -11.46
CA VAL A 37 -3.58 -5.74 -11.91
C VAL A 37 -3.03 -6.72 -12.94
N LYS A 38 -2.43 -6.19 -14.00
CA LYS A 38 -1.70 -6.94 -15.01
C LYS A 38 -0.20 -6.74 -14.81
N ARG A 39 0.53 -7.84 -14.78
CA ARG A 39 1.99 -7.86 -14.76
C ARG A 39 2.54 -8.06 -16.18
N THR A 40 3.43 -7.18 -16.61
CA THR A 40 4.11 -7.27 -17.92
C THR A 40 5.61 -7.34 -17.71
N VAL A 41 6.27 -8.35 -18.28
CA VAL A 41 7.73 -8.44 -18.29
C VAL A 41 8.25 -7.80 -19.56
N LEU A 42 9.03 -6.73 -19.43
CA LEU A 42 9.62 -6.04 -20.55
C LEU A 42 11.00 -6.62 -20.87
N PRO A 43 11.27 -6.99 -22.13
CA PRO A 43 12.57 -7.48 -22.58
C PRO A 43 13.55 -6.31 -22.75
N THR A 44 13.83 -5.59 -21.67
CA THR A 44 14.85 -4.53 -21.60
C THR A 44 16.15 -5.09 -21.00
N VAL A 45 17.24 -4.35 -21.14
CA VAL A 45 18.50 -4.65 -20.45
C VAL A 45 18.76 -3.51 -19.45
N PRO A 46 18.61 -3.73 -18.13
CA PRO A 46 18.17 -4.94 -17.44
C PRO A 46 16.67 -5.24 -17.60
N VAL A 47 16.28 -6.51 -17.44
CA VAL A 47 14.88 -6.96 -17.56
C VAL A 47 14.04 -6.26 -16.48
N THR A 48 12.97 -5.61 -16.90
CA THR A 48 12.09 -4.83 -16.03
C THR A 48 10.69 -5.44 -15.99
N VAL A 49 10.01 -5.27 -14.86
CA VAL A 49 8.63 -5.72 -14.67
C VAL A 49 7.76 -4.50 -14.38
N GLU A 50 6.68 -4.37 -15.16
CA GLU A 50 5.68 -3.33 -14.99
C GLU A 50 4.36 -3.92 -14.49
N TYR A 51 3.66 -3.14 -13.68
CA TYR A 51 2.35 -3.47 -13.14
C TYR A 51 1.38 -2.37 -13.53
N GLU A 52 0.24 -2.75 -14.09
CA GLU A 52 -0.79 -1.82 -14.57
C GLU A 52 -2.16 -2.24 -14.05
N LEU A 53 -3.03 -1.27 -13.74
CA LEU A 53 -4.42 -1.58 -13.43
C LEU A 53 -5.15 -2.07 -14.69
N THR A 54 -5.92 -3.15 -14.56
CA THR A 54 -6.81 -3.61 -15.61
C THR A 54 -8.05 -2.71 -15.70
N ALA A 55 -8.87 -2.89 -16.74
CA ALA A 55 -10.14 -2.19 -16.86
C ALA A 55 -11.06 -2.43 -15.64
N ASP A 56 -11.06 -3.65 -15.09
CA ASP A 56 -11.78 -3.97 -13.86
C ASP A 56 -11.12 -3.36 -12.62
N GLY A 57 -9.78 -3.35 -12.56
CA GLY A 57 -9.03 -2.65 -11.50
C GLY A 57 -9.36 -1.16 -11.41
N ARG A 58 -9.53 -0.49 -12.56
CA ARG A 58 -9.94 0.93 -12.63
C ARG A 58 -11.33 1.18 -12.06
N ARG A 59 -12.23 0.18 -12.05
CA ARG A 59 -13.56 0.32 -11.43
C ARG A 59 -13.50 0.50 -9.91
N LEU A 60 -12.37 0.21 -9.27
CA LEU A 60 -12.15 0.44 -7.84
C LEU A 60 -11.76 1.88 -7.51
N GLU A 61 -11.37 2.70 -8.50
CA GLU A 61 -10.97 4.09 -8.27
C GLU A 61 -12.00 4.90 -7.47
N PRO A 62 -13.31 4.84 -7.75
CA PRO A 62 -14.31 5.58 -6.98
C PRO A 62 -14.34 5.16 -5.50
N VAL A 63 -14.13 3.87 -5.21
CA VAL A 63 -14.09 3.36 -3.83
C VAL A 63 -12.88 3.91 -3.09
N VAL A 64 -11.71 3.88 -3.74
CA VAL A 64 -10.49 4.45 -3.19
C VAL A 64 -10.65 5.95 -2.96
N GLU A 65 -11.31 6.67 -3.87
CA GLU A 65 -11.56 8.10 -3.75
C GLU A 65 -12.45 8.43 -2.55
N VAL A 66 -13.54 7.69 -2.37
CA VAL A 66 -14.39 7.81 -1.17
C VAL A 66 -13.56 7.61 0.10
N MET A 67 -12.69 6.60 0.13
CA MET A 67 -11.83 6.32 1.28
C MET A 67 -10.82 7.44 1.56
N LYS A 68 -10.27 8.08 0.51
CA LYS A 68 -9.38 9.25 0.67
C LYS A 68 -10.08 10.41 1.36
N HIS A 69 -11.34 10.68 1.02
CA HIS A 69 -12.13 11.72 1.67
C HIS A 69 -12.60 11.34 3.07
N PHE A 70 -12.95 10.06 3.27
CA PHE A 70 -13.44 9.55 4.54
C PHE A 70 -12.36 9.51 5.63
N GLY A 71 -11.12 9.11 5.29
CA GLY A 71 -10.02 8.96 6.25
C GLY A 71 -9.75 10.21 7.12
N PRO A 72 -9.59 11.41 6.53
CA PRO A 72 -9.44 12.66 7.26
C PRO A 72 -10.64 12.97 8.15
N TRP A 73 -11.87 12.74 7.67
CA TRP A 73 -13.07 12.90 8.49
C TRP A 73 -13.06 11.99 9.72
N VAL A 74 -12.62 10.73 9.58
CA VAL A 74 -12.47 9.82 10.72
C VAL A 74 -11.39 10.31 11.69
N LYS A 75 -10.23 10.75 11.21
CA LYS A 75 -9.13 11.24 12.06
C LYS A 75 -9.49 12.50 12.84
N GLY A 76 -10.33 13.37 12.25
CA GLY A 76 -10.83 14.58 12.91
C GLY A 76 -11.84 14.31 14.03
N ARG A 77 -12.41 13.11 14.07
CA ARG A 77 -13.17 12.64 15.22
C ARG A 77 -12.15 12.12 16.23
N GLU A 78 -12.07 12.74 17.40
CA GLU A 78 -11.35 12.14 18.52
C GLU A 78 -11.87 10.74 18.71
N CYS A 79 -11.07 9.75 18.31
CA CYS A 79 -11.43 8.37 18.47
C CYS A 79 -11.46 8.14 19.98
N GLY A 80 -12.66 7.97 20.55
CA GLY A 80 -12.89 7.65 21.96
C GLY A 80 -12.27 6.32 22.42
N ILE A 81 -11.37 5.73 21.62
CA ILE A 81 -10.39 4.77 22.08
C ILE A 81 -9.34 5.57 22.87
N ALA A 82 -9.65 5.85 24.13
CA ALA A 82 -8.70 6.36 25.10
C ALA A 82 -7.38 5.60 24.90
N LYS A 83 -6.31 6.30 24.52
CA LYS A 83 -4.96 5.73 24.42
C LYS A 83 -4.70 5.00 25.72
N ARG A 84 -4.82 3.66 25.72
CA ARG A 84 -4.68 2.85 26.93
C ARG A 84 -3.26 3.17 27.43
N PRO A 85 -3.11 3.81 28.60
CA PRO A 85 -1.78 4.16 29.06
C PRO A 85 -1.01 2.85 29.15
N SER A 86 0.15 2.79 28.51
CA SER A 86 1.08 1.67 28.58
C SER A 86 1.52 1.52 30.03
N ARG A 87 0.69 0.86 30.83
CA ARG A 87 0.95 0.53 32.23
C ARG A 87 1.89 -0.68 32.24
N LEU A 88 3.08 -0.51 31.66
CA LEU A 88 4.25 -1.30 32.02
C LEU A 88 4.89 -0.58 33.21
N ARG A 89 4.23 -0.70 34.36
CA ARG A 89 4.83 -0.40 35.67
C ARG A 89 5.62 -1.65 36.07
N GLY A 90 6.81 -1.40 36.62
CA GLY A 90 7.92 -2.34 36.76
C GLY A 90 7.56 -3.78 37.15
N ARG A 91 8.27 -4.73 36.53
CA ARG A 91 8.44 -6.07 37.10
C ARG A 91 9.00 -5.92 38.52
N PRO A 92 8.41 -6.59 39.54
CA PRO A 92 9.09 -6.73 40.82
C PRO A 92 10.39 -7.50 40.56
N GLN A 93 11.54 -6.92 40.93
CA GLN A 93 12.76 -7.70 41.01
C GLN A 93 12.60 -8.67 42.18
N VAL A 94 12.60 -9.96 41.86
CA VAL A 94 12.59 -11.05 42.82
C VAL A 94 13.91 -10.94 43.60
N LYS A 95 13.79 -10.80 44.92
CA LYS A 95 14.95 -10.82 45.84
C LYS A 95 15.61 -12.19 45.86
#